data_AF-A0A6G4X0X3-F1
#
_entry.id   AF-A0A6G4X0X3-F1
#
_cell.length_a   1.000
_cell.length_b   1.000
_cell.length_c   1.000
_cell.angle_alpha   90.00
_cell.angle_beta   90.00
_cell.angle_gamma   90.00
#
_symmetry.space_group_name_H-M   'P 1'
#
loop_
_entity.id
_entity.type
_entity.pdbx_description
1 polymer ?
#
loop_
_entity_poly.entity_id
_entity_poly.type
_entity_poly.pdbx_seq_one_letter_code
_entity_poly.pdbx_strand_id
1 'polypeptide(L)'
;MSRTTLPAGAEGELRAILARNTAPSTADAACAGTATESFHPEQGPPGDEALALCARCPVRLACLALALRTEDPVHREGWYGGLGPAERDALARRLRDQLAPSPPVPEEAATAYRMRREGASVGTIAAALGRCTRTVQRYVRTVESRAPRGARRTPP
;
A
#
# COMPACT_ATOMS: atom_id res chain seq x y z
N MET A 1 -10.04 -20.17 -16.55
CA MET A 1 -9.10 -19.58 -15.57
C MET A 1 -9.61 -18.22 -15.16
N SER A 2 -10.51 -18.19 -14.18
CA SER A 2 -11.22 -16.98 -13.78
C SER A 2 -10.28 -16.05 -13.04
N ARG A 3 -9.77 -15.04 -13.75
CA ARG A 3 -9.08 -13.88 -13.18
C ARG A 3 -10.15 -13.12 -12.41
N THR A 4 -10.18 -13.22 -11.09
CA THR A 4 -11.12 -12.44 -10.29
C THR A 4 -10.57 -11.02 -10.22
N THR A 5 -10.74 -10.28 -11.30
CA THR A 5 -10.38 -8.88 -11.33
C THR A 5 -11.32 -8.12 -10.40
N LEU A 6 -10.73 -7.23 -9.62
CA LEU A 6 -11.51 -6.27 -8.84
C LEU A 6 -12.36 -5.44 -9.83
N PRO A 7 -13.69 -5.38 -9.69
CA PRO A 7 -14.51 -4.58 -10.58
C PRO A 7 -14.11 -3.10 -10.47
N ALA A 8 -14.18 -2.36 -11.57
CA ALA A 8 -13.61 -1.01 -11.67
C ALA A 8 -14.13 -0.04 -10.58
N GLY A 9 -15.41 -0.14 -10.18
CA GLY A 9 -15.98 0.68 -9.10
C GLY A 9 -15.44 0.33 -7.70
N ALA A 10 -15.08 -0.94 -7.48
CA ALA A 10 -14.58 -1.41 -6.19
C ALA A 10 -13.14 -0.95 -5.90
N GLU A 11 -12.36 -0.59 -6.93
CA GLU A 11 -11.01 -0.04 -6.73
C GLU A 11 -11.07 1.33 -6.04
N GLY A 12 -12.03 2.20 -6.38
CA GLY A 12 -12.21 3.49 -5.72
C GLY A 12 -12.57 3.35 -4.24
N GLU A 13 -13.48 2.43 -3.93
CA GLU A 13 -13.87 2.13 -2.55
C GLU A 13 -12.70 1.51 -1.75
N LEU A 14 -11.94 0.60 -2.36
CA LEU A 14 -10.74 0.01 -1.75
C LEU A 14 -9.71 1.10 -1.39
N ARG A 15 -9.49 2.09 -2.27
CA ARG A 15 -8.62 3.24 -1.97
C ARG A 15 -9.10 4.00 -0.73
N ALA A 16 -10.41 4.22 -0.61
CA ALA A 16 -10.98 4.92 0.54
C ALA A 16 -10.81 4.11 1.85
N ILE A 17 -10.95 2.79 1.79
CA ILE A 17 -10.72 1.88 2.93
C ILE A 17 -9.25 1.90 3.36
N LEU A 18 -8.31 1.83 2.40
CA LEU A 18 -6.87 1.89 2.67
C LEU A 18 -6.49 3.23 3.32
N ALA A 19 -7.03 4.35 2.82
CA ALA A 19 -6.77 5.68 3.38
C ALA A 19 -7.29 5.85 4.81
N ARG A 20 -8.45 5.26 5.14
CA ARG A 20 -9.01 5.28 6.50
C ARG A 20 -8.39 4.24 7.44
N ASN A 21 -7.51 3.37 6.92
CA ASN A 21 -6.96 2.22 7.64
C ASN A 21 -8.05 1.36 8.31
N THR A 22 -9.19 1.17 7.64
CA THR A 22 -10.30 0.38 8.20
C THR A 22 -9.92 -1.11 8.21
N ALA A 23 -10.19 -1.78 9.34
CA ALA A 23 -10.04 -3.23 9.48
C ALA A 23 -11.39 -3.92 9.25
N PRO A 24 -11.42 -5.11 8.64
CA PRO A 24 -12.64 -5.91 8.53
C PRO A 24 -13.04 -6.43 9.91
N SER A 25 -14.35 -6.50 10.16
CA SER A 25 -14.90 -7.32 11.24
C SER A 25 -14.85 -8.78 10.81
N THR A 26 -14.19 -9.63 11.59
CA THR A 26 -14.14 -11.08 11.33
C THR A 26 -15.49 -11.75 11.55
N ALA A 27 -16.34 -11.20 12.42
CA ALA A 27 -17.69 -11.69 12.69
C ALA A 27 -18.62 -11.52 11.48
N ASP A 28 -18.40 -10.49 10.66
CA ASP A 28 -19.21 -10.21 9.47
C ASP A 28 -18.65 -10.90 8.20
N ALA A 29 -17.54 -11.65 8.33
CA ALA A 29 -16.95 -12.35 7.21
C ALA A 29 -17.80 -13.58 6.83
N ALA A 30 -18.22 -13.66 5.56
CA ALA A 30 -19.01 -14.80 5.09
C ALA A 30 -18.27 -16.15 5.16
N CYS A 31 -16.94 -16.14 5.24
CA CYS A 31 -16.11 -17.33 5.43
C CYS A 31 -15.87 -17.70 6.91
N ALA A 32 -16.45 -16.96 7.87
CA ALA A 32 -16.32 -17.29 9.28
C ALA A 32 -16.84 -18.72 9.55
N GLY A 33 -16.01 -19.55 10.19
CA GLY A 33 -16.32 -20.96 10.44
C GLY A 33 -15.98 -21.93 9.29
N THR A 34 -15.54 -21.43 8.13
CA THR A 34 -14.97 -22.26 7.06
C THR A 34 -13.50 -22.56 7.35
N ALA A 35 -13.04 -23.74 6.93
CA ALA A 35 -11.68 -24.19 7.16
C ALA A 35 -10.65 -23.36 6.36
N THR A 36 -9.52 -23.00 6.99
CA THR A 36 -8.50 -22.11 6.43
C THR A 36 -7.90 -22.65 5.14
N GLU A 37 -7.72 -23.97 5.04
CA GLU A 37 -7.20 -24.66 3.85
C GLU A 37 -8.08 -24.44 2.61
N SER A 38 -9.37 -24.11 2.78
CA SER A 38 -10.25 -23.77 1.65
C SER A 38 -9.84 -22.46 0.97
N PHE A 39 -9.11 -21.59 1.65
CA PHE A 39 -8.59 -20.31 1.13
C PHE A 39 -7.06 -20.29 1.03
N HIS A 40 -6.39 -21.30 1.55
CA HIS A 40 -4.95 -21.52 1.52
C HIS A 40 -4.63 -22.93 1.01
N PRO A 41 -5.02 -23.27 -0.23
CA PRO A 41 -4.73 -24.58 -0.79
C PRO A 41 -3.22 -24.76 -1.02
N GLU A 42 -2.73 -25.99 -0.88
CA GLU A 42 -1.33 -26.32 -1.20
C GLU A 42 -1.00 -26.11 -2.69
N GLN A 43 -2.00 -26.27 -3.56
CA GLN A 43 -1.84 -26.17 -5.01
C GLN A 43 -3.07 -25.52 -5.64
N GLY A 44 -2.81 -24.61 -6.57
CA GLY A 44 -3.85 -24.01 -7.41
C GLY A 44 -4.78 -23.04 -6.68
N PRO A 45 -5.86 -22.58 -7.34
CA PRO A 45 -6.85 -21.70 -6.73
C PRO A 45 -7.77 -22.46 -5.76
N PRO A 46 -8.42 -21.74 -4.83
CA PRO A 46 -9.44 -22.31 -3.97
C PRO A 46 -10.65 -22.75 -4.80
N GLY A 47 -11.43 -23.69 -4.26
CA GLY A 47 -12.63 -24.20 -4.93
C GLY A 47 -13.67 -23.10 -5.20
N ASP A 48 -14.57 -23.35 -6.15
CA ASP A 48 -15.59 -22.38 -6.57
C ASP A 48 -16.49 -21.93 -5.42
N GLU A 49 -16.76 -22.79 -4.43
CA GLU A 49 -17.52 -22.46 -3.23
C GLU A 49 -16.83 -21.38 -2.38
N ALA A 50 -15.52 -21.49 -2.18
CA ALA A 50 -14.73 -20.51 -1.44
C ALA A 50 -14.68 -19.17 -2.19
N LEU A 51 -14.55 -19.20 -3.52
CA LEU A 51 -14.61 -17.99 -4.35
C LEU A 51 -16.00 -17.33 -4.30
N ALA A 52 -17.07 -18.12 -4.33
CA ALA A 52 -18.45 -17.63 -4.20
C ALA A 52 -18.70 -16.98 -2.82
N LEU A 53 -18.14 -17.55 -1.74
CA LEU A 53 -18.17 -16.93 -0.41
C LEU A 53 -17.51 -15.55 -0.42
N CYS A 54 -16.31 -15.46 -1.01
CA CYS A 54 -15.61 -14.19 -1.15
C CYS A 54 -16.39 -13.17 -1.99
N ALA A 55 -17.06 -13.60 -3.06
CA ALA A 55 -17.81 -12.72 -3.96
C ALA A 55 -18.99 -12.02 -3.28
N ARG A 56 -19.67 -12.70 -2.35
CA ARG A 56 -20.83 -12.17 -1.59
C ARG A 56 -20.49 -11.63 -0.20
N CYS A 57 -19.22 -11.65 0.19
CA CYS A 57 -18.79 -11.28 1.53
C CYS A 57 -18.91 -9.75 1.74
N PRO A 58 -19.62 -9.27 2.78
CA PRO A 58 -19.84 -7.83 3.00
C PRO A 58 -18.53 -7.11 3.37
N VAL A 59 -17.56 -7.80 3.96
CA VAL A 59 -16.26 -7.25 4.33
C VAL A 59 -15.16 -7.53 3.30
N ARG A 60 -15.50 -7.97 2.08
CA ARG A 60 -14.54 -8.38 1.04
C ARG A 60 -13.44 -7.35 0.79
N LEU A 61 -13.81 -6.07 0.62
CA LEU A 61 -12.84 -5.01 0.33
C LEU A 61 -11.99 -4.65 1.54
N ALA A 62 -12.57 -4.67 2.75
CA ALA A 62 -11.83 -4.46 3.99
C ALA A 62 -10.82 -5.60 4.25
N CYS A 63 -11.20 -6.84 3.95
CA CYS A 63 -10.32 -8.00 3.98
C CYS A 63 -9.14 -7.86 3.01
N LEU A 64 -9.41 -7.50 1.75
CA LEU A 64 -8.37 -7.24 0.76
C LEU A 64 -7.44 -6.08 1.19
N ALA A 65 -8.01 -5.00 1.72
CA ALA A 65 -7.25 -3.87 2.21
C ALA A 65 -6.33 -4.25 3.36
N LEU A 66 -6.79 -5.08 4.29
CA LEU A 66 -5.99 -5.57 5.40
C LEU A 66 -4.81 -6.39 4.87
N ALA A 67 -5.09 -7.39 4.03
CA ALA A 67 -4.07 -8.25 3.43
C ALA A 67 -2.98 -7.41 2.74
N LEU A 68 -3.36 -6.48 1.86
CA LEU A 68 -2.42 -5.62 1.15
C LEU A 68 -1.52 -4.76 2.06
N ARG A 69 -1.99 -4.41 3.27
CA ARG A 69 -1.23 -3.61 4.25
C ARG A 69 -0.30 -4.45 5.10
N THR A 70 -0.67 -5.70 5.38
CA THR A 70 0.00 -6.54 6.39
C THR A 70 0.86 -7.64 5.80
N GLU A 71 0.56 -8.11 4.59
CA GLU A 71 1.29 -9.20 3.96
C GLU A 71 2.68 -8.76 3.49
N ASP A 72 3.66 -9.66 3.57
CA ASP A 72 4.95 -9.46 2.92
C ASP A 72 4.75 -9.51 1.39
N PRO A 73 5.09 -8.44 0.64
CA PRO A 73 4.96 -8.44 -0.82
C PRO A 73 5.73 -9.55 -1.54
N VAL A 74 6.74 -10.16 -0.91
CA VAL A 74 7.55 -11.25 -1.49
C VAL A 74 6.98 -12.63 -1.17
N HIS A 75 6.19 -12.76 -0.09
CA HIS A 75 5.69 -14.04 0.44
C HIS A 75 4.16 -14.02 0.58
N ARG A 76 3.47 -13.65 -0.50
CA ARG A 76 2.00 -13.60 -0.51
C ARG A 76 1.43 -14.99 -0.73
N GLU A 77 0.59 -15.41 0.19
CA GLU A 77 -0.07 -16.71 0.16
C GLU A 77 -1.59 -16.55 0.24
N GLY A 78 -2.31 -17.60 -0.14
CA GLY A 78 -3.77 -17.70 0.01
C GLY A 78 -4.59 -16.62 -0.73
N TRP A 79 -5.90 -16.65 -0.50
CA TRP A 79 -6.87 -15.76 -1.14
C TRP A 79 -7.55 -14.84 -0.13
N TYR A 80 -7.45 -13.54 -0.36
CA TYR A 80 -8.06 -12.51 0.49
C TYR A 80 -8.94 -11.60 -0.37
N GLY A 81 -10.17 -11.36 0.08
CA GLY A 81 -11.16 -10.61 -0.69
C GLY A 81 -11.40 -11.18 -2.09
N GLY A 82 -11.22 -12.49 -2.27
CA GLY A 82 -11.35 -13.18 -3.56
C GLY A 82 -10.20 -12.96 -4.55
N LEU A 83 -9.08 -12.35 -4.13
CA LEU A 83 -7.88 -12.19 -4.95
C LEU A 83 -6.75 -13.07 -4.41
N GLY A 84 -6.06 -13.77 -5.32
CA GLY A 84 -4.85 -14.54 -5.02
C GLY A 84 -3.56 -13.70 -5.02
N PRO A 85 -2.41 -14.31 -4.74
CA PRO A 85 -1.12 -13.62 -4.61
C PRO A 85 -0.75 -12.76 -5.83
N ALA A 86 -0.79 -13.33 -7.02
CA ALA A 86 -0.43 -12.64 -8.26
C ALA A 86 -1.36 -11.46 -8.60
N GLU A 87 -2.65 -11.57 -8.24
CA GLU A 87 -3.64 -10.51 -8.44
C GLU A 87 -3.40 -9.37 -7.45
N ARG A 88 -3.11 -9.71 -6.18
CA ARG A 88 -2.72 -8.74 -5.16
C ARG A 88 -1.39 -8.07 -5.51
N ASP A 89 -0.45 -8.75 -6.16
CA ASP A 89 0.79 -8.15 -6.67
C ASP A 89 0.52 -7.10 -7.74
N ALA A 90 -0.32 -7.44 -8.71
CA ALA A 90 -0.71 -6.51 -9.76
C ALA A 90 -1.48 -5.31 -9.20
N LEU A 91 -2.29 -5.51 -8.17
CA LEU A 91 -3.06 -4.46 -7.51
C LEU A 91 -2.16 -3.57 -6.62
N ALA A 92 -1.27 -4.16 -5.82
CA ALA A 92 -0.35 -3.43 -4.97
C ALA A 92 0.60 -2.53 -5.77
N ARG A 93 1.06 -2.99 -6.94
CA ARG A 93 1.83 -2.13 -7.87
C ARG A 93 1.06 -0.90 -8.32
N ARG A 94 -0.25 -1.02 -8.56
CA ARG A 94 -1.14 0.10 -8.94
C ARG A 94 -1.45 1.02 -7.76
N LEU A 95 -1.45 0.49 -6.54
CA LEU A 95 -1.77 1.21 -5.30
C LEU A 95 -0.52 1.57 -4.48
N ARG A 96 0.68 1.53 -5.09
CA ARG A 96 1.97 1.69 -4.40
C ARG A 96 2.00 2.89 -3.46
N ASP A 97 1.48 4.04 -3.90
CA ASP A 97 1.52 5.27 -3.12
C ASP A 97 0.68 5.20 -1.83
N GLN A 98 -0.34 4.33 -1.78
CA GLN A 98 -1.22 4.14 -0.63
C GLN A 98 -0.75 3.03 0.31
N LEU A 99 -0.03 2.04 -0.22
CA LEU A 99 0.45 0.87 0.51
C LEU A 99 1.91 1.01 0.97
N ALA A 100 2.70 1.87 0.34
CA ALA A 100 4.05 2.13 0.81
C ALA A 100 3.95 2.63 2.26
N PRO A 101 4.64 1.99 3.22
CA PRO A 101 4.87 2.64 4.49
C PRO A 101 5.65 3.89 4.14
N SER A 102 4.98 5.03 4.14
CA SER A 102 5.65 6.29 4.20
C SER A 102 6.26 6.28 5.61
N PRO A 103 7.58 6.09 5.80
CA PRO A 103 8.16 6.45 7.08
C PRO A 103 7.71 7.90 7.33
N PRO A 104 7.28 8.24 8.56
CA PRO A 104 7.01 9.64 8.88
C PRO A 104 8.23 10.43 8.42
N VAL A 105 7.99 11.43 7.56
CA VAL A 105 9.05 12.34 7.14
C VAL A 105 9.63 12.89 8.44
N PRO A 106 10.91 12.65 8.77
CA PRO A 106 11.48 13.25 9.96
C PRO A 106 11.24 14.76 9.90
N GLU A 107 10.95 15.42 11.01
CA GLU A 107 10.66 16.86 11.00
C GLU A 107 11.78 17.66 10.30
N GLU A 108 13.03 17.23 10.53
CA GLU A 108 14.23 17.71 9.85
C GLU A 108 14.17 17.64 8.31
N ALA A 109 13.44 16.68 7.74
CA ALA A 109 13.32 16.53 6.30
C ALA A 109 12.40 17.57 5.67
N ALA A 110 11.37 18.04 6.39
CA ALA A 110 10.57 19.18 5.96
C ALA A 110 11.41 20.48 5.99
N THR A 111 12.24 20.65 7.02
CA THR A 111 13.20 21.77 7.13
C THR A 111 14.24 21.72 6.00
N ALA A 112 14.85 20.56 5.75
CA ALA A 112 15.80 20.36 4.65
C ALA A 112 15.19 20.71 3.28
N TYR A 113 13.95 20.27 3.02
CA TYR A 113 13.25 20.56 1.77
C TYR A 113 12.96 22.06 1.61
N ARG A 114 12.53 22.75 2.68
CA ARG A 114 12.27 24.19 2.68
C ARG A 114 13.55 24.99 2.38
N MET A 115 14.63 24.73 3.11
CA MET A 115 15.93 25.37 2.89
C MET A 115 16.43 25.13 1.46
N ARG A 116 16.23 23.92 0.91
CA ARG A 116 16.61 23.62 -0.47
C ARG A 116 15.81 24.44 -1.49
N ARG A 117 14.50 24.64 -1.26
CA ARG A 117 13.65 25.48 -2.11
C ARG A 117 14.03 26.96 -2.06
N GLU A 118 14.50 27.44 -0.91
CA GLU A 118 15.03 28.79 -0.70
C GLU A 118 16.43 29.00 -1.31
N GLY A 119 17.03 27.94 -1.88
CA GLY A 119 18.30 28.02 -2.61
C GLY A 119 19.53 27.55 -1.82
N ALA A 120 19.38 27.12 -0.57
CA ALA A 120 20.49 26.61 0.22
C ALA A 120 21.16 25.38 -0.45
N SER A 121 22.48 25.29 -0.32
CA SER A 121 23.23 24.13 -0.78
C SER A 121 22.99 22.92 0.15
N VAL A 122 23.17 21.69 -0.38
CA VAL A 122 23.07 20.47 0.43
C VAL A 122 24.05 20.48 1.61
N GLY A 123 25.24 21.05 1.43
CA GLY A 123 26.24 21.18 2.50
C GLY A 123 25.80 22.12 3.61
N THR A 124 25.22 23.27 3.26
CA THR A 124 24.68 24.25 4.22
C THR A 124 23.56 23.62 5.06
N ILE A 125 22.66 22.87 4.42
CA ILE A 125 21.56 22.19 5.11
C ILE A 125 22.09 21.08 6.03
N ALA A 126 23.09 20.32 5.57
CA ALA A 126 23.73 19.26 6.35
C ALA A 126 24.35 19.81 7.64
N ALA A 127 25.10 20.91 7.54
CA ALA A 127 25.67 21.60 8.69
C ALA A 127 24.58 22.12 9.66
N ALA A 128 23.54 22.77 9.15
CA ALA A 128 22.46 23.33 9.97
C ALA A 128 21.65 22.27 10.73
N LEU A 129 21.47 21.08 10.15
CA LEU A 129 20.70 19.99 10.77
C LEU A 129 21.57 19.01 11.57
N GLY A 130 22.90 19.18 11.60
CA GLY A 130 23.81 18.20 12.22
C GLY A 130 23.75 16.82 11.54
N ARG A 131 23.52 16.77 10.22
CA ARG A 131 23.41 15.54 9.42
C ARG A 131 24.45 15.48 8.32
N CYS A 132 24.71 14.29 7.78
CA CYS A 132 25.53 14.16 6.59
C CYS A 132 24.75 14.55 5.32
N THR A 133 25.47 14.98 4.28
CA THR A 133 24.91 15.37 2.98
C THR A 133 24.03 14.29 2.35
N ARG A 134 24.41 13.01 2.48
CA ARG A 134 23.61 11.85 2.01
C ARG A 134 22.25 11.75 2.70
N THR A 135 22.17 12.06 3.99
CA THR A 135 20.91 12.08 4.75
C THR A 135 20.02 13.23 4.26
N VAL A 136 20.59 14.41 4.07
CA VAL A 136 19.88 15.56 3.51
C VAL A 136 19.35 15.28 2.10
N GLN A 137 20.16 14.70 1.21
CA GLN A 137 19.72 14.29 -0.13
C GLN A 137 18.58 13.25 -0.08
N ARG A 138 18.61 12.32 0.88
CA ARG A 138 17.50 11.38 1.11
C ARG A 138 16.25 12.13 1.52
N TYR A 139 16.34 13.02 2.51
CA TYR A 139 15.23 13.84 3.00
C TYR A 139 14.57 14.67 1.90
N VAL A 140 15.36 15.41 1.12
CA VAL A 140 14.84 16.22 0.01
C VAL A 140 14.10 15.35 -1.01
N ARG A 141 14.68 14.21 -1.42
CA ARG A 141 14.04 13.29 -2.37
C ARG A 141 12.74 12.69 -1.83
N THR A 142 12.71 12.34 -0.55
CA THR A 142 11.51 11.79 0.10
C THR A 142 10.37 12.79 0.14
N VAL A 143 10.64 14.07 0.40
CA VAL A 143 9.61 15.11 0.40
C VAL A 143 9.19 15.48 -1.03
N GLU A 144 10.15 15.60 -1.94
CA GLU A 144 9.89 15.90 -3.36
C GLU A 144 9.08 14.80 -4.05
N SER A 145 9.32 13.53 -3.73
CA SER A 145 8.55 12.41 -4.28
C SER A 145 7.08 12.44 -3.86
N ARG A 146 6.76 13.08 -2.73
CA ARG A 146 5.41 13.24 -2.17
C ARG A 146 4.74 14.57 -2.52
N ALA A 147 5.50 15.57 -2.95
CA ALA A 147 4.97 16.89 -3.31
C ALA A 147 4.09 16.83 -4.58
N PRO A 148 3.01 17.63 -4.70
CA PRO A 148 2.19 17.67 -5.92
C PRO A 148 3.03 18.05 -7.15
N ARG A 149 2.66 17.57 -8.34
CA ARG A 149 3.49 17.65 -9.56
C ARG A 149 3.96 19.07 -9.93
N GLY A 150 3.23 20.12 -9.55
CA GLY A 150 3.62 21.53 -9.79
C GLY A 150 4.66 22.11 -8.81
N ALA A 151 5.03 21.41 -7.74
CA ALA A 151 5.98 21.87 -6.72
C ALA A 151 7.36 21.18 -6.80
N ARG A 152 7.54 20.24 -7.72
CA ARG A 152 8.81 19.52 -7.93
C ARG A 152 9.74 20.38 -8.76
N ARG A 153 11.02 20.46 -8.42
CA ARG A 153 12.00 21.12 -9.28
C ARG A 153 12.38 20.15 -10.39
N THR A 154 12.45 20.63 -11.63
CA THR A 154 13.14 19.90 -12.69
C THR A 154 14.62 19.81 -12.31
N PRO A 155 15.22 18.61 -12.26
CA PRO A 155 16.67 18.52 -12.05
C PRO A 155 17.37 19.24 -13.22
N PRO A 156 18.49 19.96 -12.96
CA PRO A 156 19.33 20.48 -14.02
C PRO A 156 19.98 19.36 -14.83
#